data_AF-A0A8C6BNG9-F1
#
_entry.id   AF-A0A8C6BNG9-F1
#
_cell.length_a   1.000
_cell.length_b   1.000
_cell.length_c   1.000
_cell.angle_alpha   90.00
_cell.angle_beta   90.00
_cell.angle_gamma   90.00
#
_symmetry.space_group_name_H-M   'P 1'
#
loop_
_entity.id
_entity.type
_entity.pdbx_description
1 polymer ?
#
loop_
_entity_poly.entity_id
_entity_poly.type
_entity_poly.pdbx_seq_one_letter_code
_entity_poly.pdbx_strand_id
1 'polypeptide(L)'
;MGITDFEDMKVISQHTRELLGIEEPLFTRSISLPYRDNIGLFLEQKCHSGVKYDSLTLSEFVQAVGLQDYAPEITTPEEDAALYSIEPQ
;
A
#
# COMPACT_ATOMS: atom_id res chain seq x y z
N MET A 1 21.70 -2.69 8.77
CA MET A 1 22.01 -1.24 8.81
C MET A 1 21.61 -0.76 10.20
N GLY A 2 22.55 -0.24 11.00
CA GLY A 2 22.31 0.11 12.40
C GLY A 2 21.52 1.42 12.55
N ILE A 3 20.29 1.44 12.08
CA ILE A 3 19.39 2.60 12.18
C ILE A 3 18.74 2.55 13.57
N THR A 4 19.02 3.56 14.37
CA THR A 4 18.58 3.64 15.78
C THR A 4 17.75 4.89 16.07
N ASP A 5 17.81 5.89 15.19
CA ASP A 5 17.04 7.12 15.35
C ASP A 5 15.61 6.95 14.81
N PHE A 6 14.65 7.52 15.53
CA PHE A 6 13.23 7.40 15.20
C PHE A 6 12.85 8.24 13.97
N GLU A 7 13.49 9.40 13.77
CA GLU A 7 13.18 10.24 12.61
C GLU A 7 13.72 9.61 11.32
N ASP A 8 14.90 8.98 11.36
CA ASP A 8 15.40 8.16 10.24
C ASP A 8 14.42 7.02 9.87
N MET A 9 13.83 6.36 10.87
CA MET A 9 12.84 5.30 10.65
C MET A 9 11.59 5.82 9.94
N LYS A 10 11.12 7.03 10.28
CA LYS A 10 9.99 7.68 9.62
C LYS A 10 10.28 8.02 8.17
N VAL A 11 11.45 8.61 7.90
CA VAL A 11 11.86 8.99 6.54
C VAL A 11 11.90 7.76 5.62
N ILE A 12 12.49 6.66 6.10
CA ILE A 12 12.54 5.41 5.33
C ILE A 12 11.14 4.87 5.09
N SER A 13 10.28 4.88 6.12
CA SER A 13 8.90 4.41 6.00
C SER A 13 8.10 5.24 5.00
N GLN A 14 8.27 6.56 5.02
CA GLN A 14 7.64 7.48 4.08
C GLN A 14 8.10 7.22 2.64
N HIS A 15 9.41 7.19 2.38
CA HIS A 15 9.92 6.98 1.02
C HIS A 15 9.59 5.58 0.49
N THR A 16 9.62 4.56 1.34
CA THR A 16 9.20 3.21 0.94
C THR A 16 7.73 3.21 0.51
N ARG A 17 6.90 3.95 1.23
CA ARG A 17 5.47 4.08 0.94
C ARG A 17 5.24 4.82 -0.38
N GLU A 18 5.94 5.94 -0.62
CA GLU A 18 5.91 6.69 -1.89
C GLU A 18 6.33 5.81 -3.07
N LEU A 19 7.43 5.06 -2.93
CA LEU A 19 7.92 4.15 -3.98
C LEU A 19 6.95 3.01 -4.31
N LEU A 20 6.19 2.56 -3.32
CA LEU A 20 5.21 1.49 -3.47
C LEU A 20 3.81 2.00 -3.85
N GLY A 21 3.60 3.32 -3.92
CA GLY A 21 2.29 3.93 -4.19
C GLY A 21 1.24 3.55 -3.15
N ILE A 22 1.62 3.39 -1.88
CA ILE A 22 0.70 3.10 -0.78
C ILE A 22 0.41 4.37 0.02
N GLU A 23 -0.73 4.43 0.69
CA GLU A 23 -1.08 5.57 1.53
C GLU A 23 -0.53 5.44 2.96
N GLU A 24 -0.50 6.55 3.70
CA GLU A 24 -0.16 6.51 5.11
C GLU A 24 -1.33 5.91 5.91
N PRO A 25 -1.11 4.84 6.68
CA PRO A 25 -2.17 4.25 7.48
C PRO A 25 -2.67 5.28 8.49
N LEU A 26 -3.97 5.59 8.41
CA LEU A 26 -4.62 6.49 9.36
C LEU A 26 -4.65 5.85 10.75
N PHE A 27 -3.94 6.42 11.73
CA PHE A 27 -3.96 5.94 13.12
C PHE A 27 -5.31 6.11 13.82
N THR A 28 -6.29 6.72 13.16
CA THR A 28 -7.69 6.89 13.61
C THR A 28 -8.65 5.86 13.01
N ARG A 29 -8.14 4.83 12.32
CA ARG A 29 -8.96 3.82 11.65
C ARG A 29 -9.86 3.05 12.63
N SER A 30 -11.07 2.73 12.18
CA SER A 30 -12.02 1.91 12.97
C SER A 30 -11.50 0.49 13.17
N ILE A 31 -11.73 -0.08 14.36
CA ILE A 31 -11.43 -1.50 14.66
C ILE A 31 -12.26 -2.49 13.84
N SER A 32 -13.33 -2.03 13.19
CA SER A 32 -14.14 -2.83 12.27
C SER A 32 -13.47 -3.01 10.90
N LEU A 33 -12.48 -2.17 10.59
CA LEU A 33 -11.70 -2.26 9.37
C LEU A 33 -10.49 -3.19 9.61
N PRO A 34 -9.97 -3.82 8.55
CA PRO A 34 -8.75 -4.60 8.67
C PRO A 34 -7.60 -3.77 9.25
N TYR A 35 -6.68 -4.42 9.97
CA TYR A 35 -5.59 -3.73 10.67
C TYR A 35 -4.56 -3.07 9.73
N ARG A 36 -4.64 -3.35 8.42
CA ARG A 36 -3.82 -2.73 7.36
C ARG A 36 -4.62 -2.51 6.07
N ASP A 37 -4.03 -1.76 5.16
CA ASP A 37 -4.56 -1.54 3.82
C ASP A 37 -4.48 -2.83 2.99
N ASN A 38 -5.32 -2.96 1.97
CA ASN A 38 -5.39 -4.18 1.16
C ASN A 38 -4.04 -4.52 0.51
N ILE A 39 -3.27 -3.51 0.10
CA ILE A 39 -1.90 -3.70 -0.43
C ILE A 39 -0.97 -4.23 0.66
N GLY A 40 -1.03 -3.67 1.87
CA GLY A 40 -0.21 -4.13 2.99
C GLY A 40 -0.49 -5.59 3.35
N LEU A 41 -1.76 -5.98 3.41
CA LEU A 41 -2.17 -7.36 3.66
C LEU A 41 -1.73 -8.31 2.54
N PHE A 42 -1.86 -7.87 1.28
CA PHE A 42 -1.36 -8.62 0.13
C PHE A 42 0.15 -8.84 0.19
N LEU A 43 0.94 -7.79 0.51
CA LEU A 43 2.40 -7.87 0.59
C LEU A 43 2.86 -8.76 1.75
N GLU A 44 2.16 -8.77 2.88
CA GLU A 44 2.42 -9.72 3.98
C GLU A 44 2.26 -11.17 3.53
N GLN A 45 1.24 -11.45 2.72
CA GLN A 45 1.05 -12.79 2.18
C GLN A 45 2.09 -13.11 1.10
N LYS A 46 2.41 -12.15 0.23
CA LYS A 46 3.36 -12.29 -0.89
C LYS A 46 4.84 -12.32 -0.48
N CYS A 47 5.16 -11.85 0.72
CA CYS A 47 6.51 -11.90 1.31
C CYS A 47 7.08 -13.34 1.38
N HIS A 48 6.21 -14.33 1.51
CA HIS A 48 6.63 -15.73 1.61
C HIS A 48 7.20 -16.25 0.30
N SER A 49 8.26 -17.04 0.37
CA SER A 49 8.87 -17.64 -0.82
C SER A 49 8.11 -18.90 -1.26
N GLY A 50 7.94 -19.06 -2.56
CA GLY A 50 7.38 -20.28 -3.17
C GLY A 50 6.41 -19.98 -4.31
N VAL A 51 6.24 -20.96 -5.20
CA VAL A 51 5.47 -20.83 -6.45
C VAL A 51 4.06 -20.28 -6.23
N LYS A 52 3.41 -20.68 -5.13
CA LYS A 52 2.06 -20.25 -4.76
C LYS A 52 1.98 -18.74 -4.46
N TYR A 53 3.00 -18.18 -3.81
CA TYR A 53 3.03 -16.78 -3.40
C TYR A 53 3.52 -15.89 -4.55
N ASP A 54 4.45 -16.40 -5.37
CA ASP A 54 4.91 -15.71 -6.57
C ASP A 54 3.78 -15.49 -7.57
N SER A 55 2.91 -16.49 -7.74
CA SER A 55 1.75 -16.40 -8.64
C SER A 55 0.59 -15.59 -8.08
N LEU A 56 0.61 -15.20 -6.79
CA LEU A 56 -0.52 -14.50 -6.17
C LEU A 56 -0.66 -13.09 -6.73
N THR A 57 -1.83 -12.80 -7.30
CA THR A 57 -2.22 -11.47 -7.76
C THR A 57 -3.05 -10.72 -6.71
N LEU A 58 -3.00 -9.39 -6.76
CA LEU A 58 -3.76 -8.55 -5.82
C LEU A 58 -5.28 -8.71 -6.00
N SER A 59 -5.75 -8.90 -7.24
CA SER A 59 -7.18 -9.11 -7.54
C SER A 59 -7.71 -10.41 -6.92
N GLU A 60 -6.98 -11.52 -7.09
CA GLU A 60 -7.34 -12.82 -6.49
C GLU A 60 -7.33 -12.74 -4.95
N PHE A 61 -6.37 -12.01 -4.38
CA PHE A 61 -6.30 -11.79 -2.94
C PHE A 61 -7.53 -11.03 -2.42
N VAL A 62 -7.88 -9.90 -3.04
CA VAL A 62 -9.03 -9.08 -2.65
C VAL A 62 -10.34 -9.88 -2.77
N GLN A 63 -10.47 -10.71 -3.81
CA GLN A 63 -11.63 -11.57 -3.99
C GLN A 63 -11.71 -12.65 -2.90
N ALA A 64 -10.59 -13.31 -2.57
CA ALA A 64 -10.56 -14.38 -1.58
C ALA A 64 -10.83 -13.91 -0.15
N VAL A 65 -10.37 -12.70 0.21
CA VAL A 65 -10.54 -12.14 1.56
C VAL A 65 -11.83 -11.33 1.70
N GLY A 66 -12.53 -11.06 0.60
CA GLY A 66 -13.79 -10.31 0.62
C GLY A 66 -13.59 -8.81 0.87
N LEU A 67 -12.46 -8.25 0.44
CA LEU A 67 -12.06 -6.86 0.68
C LEU A 67 -12.41 -5.92 -0.48
N GLN A 68 -13.41 -6.29 -1.30
CA GLN A 68 -13.76 -5.58 -2.53
C GLN A 68 -14.17 -4.13 -2.26
N ASP A 69 -14.90 -3.88 -1.17
CA ASP A 69 -15.38 -2.55 -0.78
C ASP A 69 -14.25 -1.59 -0.35
N TYR A 70 -13.05 -2.12 -0.12
CA TYR A 70 -11.87 -1.36 0.34
C TYR A 70 -10.69 -1.49 -0.61
N ALA A 71 -10.93 -2.02 -1.82
CA ALA A 71 -9.89 -2.14 -2.84
C ALA A 71 -9.35 -0.73 -3.16
N PRO A 72 -8.03 -0.54 -3.16
CA PRO A 72 -7.47 0.73 -3.62
C PRO A 72 -7.90 0.94 -5.07
N GLU A 73 -8.36 2.14 -5.39
CA GLU A 73 -8.45 2.55 -6.79
C GLU A 73 -7.01 2.64 -7.27
N ILE A 74 -6.57 1.62 -8.01
CA ILE A 74 -5.23 1.58 -8.59
C ILE A 74 -5.25 2.58 -9.73
N THR A 75 -5.01 3.86 -9.44
CA THR A 75 -4.72 4.84 -10.48
C THR A 75 -3.40 4.42 -11.10
N THR A 76 -3.45 4.08 -12.39
CA THR A 76 -2.24 3.86 -13.16
C THR A 76 -1.38 5.13 -13.10
N PRO A 77 -0.04 5.04 -13.10
CA PRO A 77 0.85 6.19 -12.96
C PRO A 77 0.68 7.27 -14.05
N GLU A 78 -0.11 7.01 -15.10
CA GLU A 78 -0.51 7.99 -16.10
C GLU A 78 -1.51 9.05 -15.57
N GLU A 79 -2.28 8.76 -14.52
CA GLU A 79 -3.29 9.69 -13.98
C GLU A 79 -2.74 10.66 -12.93
N ASP A 80 -1.73 10.27 -12.15
CA ASP A 80 -1.10 11.14 -11.14
C ASP A 80 -0.36 12.33 -11.77
N ALA A 81 0.16 12.17 -12.99
CA ALA A 81 0.79 13.24 -13.76
C ALA A 81 -0.22 14.31 -14.23
N ALA A 82 -1.49 13.94 -14.41
CA ALA A 82 -2.54 14.87 -14.84
C ALA A 82 -3.06 15.76 -13.68
N LEU A 83 -3.00 15.26 -12.44
CA LEU A 83 -3.45 16.00 -11.25
C LEU A 83 -2.49 17.13 -10.83
N TYR A 84 -1.20 17.05 -11.17
CA TYR A 84 -0.23 18.12 -10.95
C TYR A 84 -0.16 19.18 -12.06
N SER A 85 -0.94 19.03 -13.14
CA SER A 85 -0.99 20.01 -14.24
C SER A 85 -2.10 21.06 -14.09
N ILE A 86 -2.79 21.11 -12.94
CA ILE A 86 -3.87 22.07 -12.66
C ILE A 86 -3.56 22.87 -11.40
N GLU A 87 -2.50 23.68 -11.42
CA GLU A 87 -2.45 24.91 -10.64
C GLU A 87 -2.51 26.10 -11.61
N PRO A 88 -3.57 26.92 -11.59
CA PRO A 88 -3.61 28.17 -12.34
C PRO A 88 -2.89 29.28 -11.56
N GLN A 89 -1.90 29.90 -12.23
CA GLN A 89 -1.38 31.28 -12.11
C GLN A 89 -1.23 31.91 -10.72
#